data_AF-A0A538QTV7-F1
#
_entry.id   AF-A0A538QTV7-F1
#
_cell.length_a   1.000
_cell.length_b   1.000
_cell.length_c   1.000
_cell.angle_alpha   90.00
_cell.angle_beta   90.00
_cell.angle_gamma   90.00
#
_symmetry.space_group_name_H-M   'P 1'
#
loop_
_entity.id
_entity.type
_entity.pdbx_description
1 polymer ?
#
loop_
_entity_poly.entity_id
_entity_poly.type
_entity_poly.pdbx_seq_one_letter_code
_entity_poly.pdbx_strand_id
1 'polypeptide(L)'
;MSIADGALGGSVHLKLESKRTVLVGRNGAGKSLFLESLNDAANLAVRRAFRRHLGITSFSCEIQCGPQHLNYSFERASRNASVEEDPSSQGGVVWDWTERCTDLSAPQDVLWRVDNGVATVGGQEIKLEQGVGLLGVAPAASVHVPTELLIVREILGRVRRVSAGVPRRSESRTELFLMREPNNRNLWFPPHAHGPDYRVEFVARSILTWFESDRERFDEYDALGRRLGLWKKLQPTVLPKAVAPSTPDAAARDVGILSVDKVNFGCLSDGTLRAAEILAVLVSPTGRLLLIEEPETSIHPGLLRKLLNEVDSYSLQRQVVVSTHSPDVVSQSKPDELRLVRRVNNITSIATLSPEQFTRLKDYLCDDGTLGEFMFSGGIDD
;
A
#
# COMPACT_ATOMS: atom_id res chain seq x y z
N MET A 1 3.90 14.47 3.36
CA MET A 1 4.57 13.31 3.98
C MET A 1 6.05 13.39 3.73
N SER A 2 6.87 13.03 4.70
CA SER A 2 8.33 13.07 4.63
C SER A 2 8.89 11.75 5.14
N ILE A 3 9.87 11.18 4.45
CA ILE A 3 10.53 9.93 4.85
C ILE A 3 12.03 10.11 4.68
N ALA A 4 12.80 9.81 5.72
CA ALA A 4 14.23 9.61 5.59
C ALA A 4 14.54 8.12 5.51
N ASP A 5 15.17 7.71 4.42
CA ASP A 5 15.60 6.33 4.20
C ASP A 5 16.99 6.32 3.57
N GLY A 6 17.90 5.53 4.13
CA GLY A 6 19.26 5.37 3.60
C GLY A 6 19.28 4.96 2.12
N ALA A 7 18.32 4.14 1.67
CA ALA A 7 18.23 3.72 0.27
C ALA A 7 17.81 4.87 -0.67
N LEU A 8 17.00 5.81 -0.17
CA LEU A 8 16.63 7.02 -0.91
C LEU A 8 17.77 8.05 -0.96
N GLY A 9 18.79 7.90 -0.12
CA GLY A 9 19.94 8.80 -0.02
C GLY A 9 19.69 10.05 0.83
N GLY A 10 18.54 10.14 1.51
CA GLY A 10 18.18 11.28 2.34
C GLY A 10 16.68 11.37 2.65
N SER A 11 16.26 12.56 3.10
CA SER A 11 14.85 12.89 3.33
C SER A 11 14.15 13.20 2.01
N VAL A 12 13.04 12.52 1.75
CA VAL A 12 12.20 12.71 0.57
C VAL A 12 10.82 13.18 1.00
N HIS A 13 10.34 14.25 0.37
CA HIS A 13 9.08 14.88 0.69
C HIS A 13 8.06 14.65 -0.44
N LEU A 14 6.91 14.07 -0.10
CA LEU A 14 5.75 13.95 -1.00
C LEU A 14 4.63 14.87 -0.51
N LYS A 15 4.28 15.84 -1.35
CA LYS A 15 3.02 16.58 -1.24
C LYS A 15 1.94 15.84 -2.03
N LEU A 16 0.88 15.42 -1.37
CA LEU A 16 -0.27 14.79 -2.04
C LEU A 16 -1.12 15.85 -2.74
N GLU A 17 -1.75 15.47 -3.84
CA GLU A 17 -2.90 16.18 -4.40
C GLU A 17 -4.22 15.74 -3.77
N SER A 18 -5.26 16.56 -3.93
CA SER A 18 -6.56 16.39 -3.27
C SER A 18 -7.25 15.02 -3.44
N LYS A 19 -6.95 14.28 -4.52
CA LYS A 19 -7.58 12.99 -4.84
C LYS A 19 -6.56 11.94 -5.23
N ARG A 20 -5.90 12.20 -6.36
CA ARG A 20 -4.92 11.30 -6.98
C ARG A 20 -3.61 12.03 -7.18
N THR A 21 -2.51 11.38 -6.83
CA THR A 21 -1.15 11.85 -7.09
C THR A 21 -0.45 10.83 -7.98
N VAL A 22 0.25 11.28 -9.02
CA VAL A 22 0.93 10.40 -9.99
C VAL A 22 2.42 10.68 -9.97
N LEU A 23 3.18 9.72 -9.44
CA LEU A 23 4.63 9.75 -9.41
C LEU A 23 5.17 9.35 -10.79
N VAL A 24 5.86 10.29 -11.45
CA VAL A 24 6.45 10.11 -12.78
C VAL A 24 7.95 10.34 -12.67
N GLY A 25 8.75 9.45 -13.26
CA GLY A 25 10.20 9.61 -13.23
C GLY A 25 10.89 8.57 -14.10
N ARG A 26 12.12 8.85 -14.52
CA ARG A 26 12.93 7.94 -15.34
C ARG A 26 13.27 6.64 -14.58
N ASN A 27 13.78 5.64 -15.31
CA ASN A 27 14.25 4.38 -14.72
C ASN A 27 15.30 4.64 -13.64
N GLY A 28 15.17 3.97 -12.49
CA GLY A 28 16.09 4.14 -11.36
C GLY A 28 15.87 5.42 -10.52
N ALA A 29 14.85 6.25 -10.81
CA ALA A 29 14.60 7.46 -10.03
C ALA A 29 14.16 7.20 -8.57
N GLY A 30 13.78 5.97 -8.22
CA GLY A 30 13.42 5.59 -6.84
C GLY A 30 11.92 5.65 -6.52
N LYS A 31 11.02 5.65 -7.52
CA LYS A 31 9.56 5.65 -7.30
C LYS A 31 9.08 4.45 -6.46
N SER A 32 9.44 3.24 -6.88
CA SER A 32 9.04 2.01 -6.18
C SER A 32 9.63 1.93 -4.79
N LEU A 33 10.91 2.30 -4.66
CA LEU A 33 11.58 2.38 -3.37
C LEU A 33 10.88 3.38 -2.44
N PHE A 34 10.51 4.56 -2.94
CA PHE A 34 9.79 5.55 -2.13
C PHE A 34 8.41 5.05 -1.67
N LEU A 35 7.62 4.41 -2.55
CA LEU A 35 6.32 3.86 -2.18
C LEU A 35 6.43 2.66 -1.23
N GLU A 36 7.50 1.88 -1.35
CA GLU A 36 7.85 0.83 -0.41
C GLU A 36 8.20 1.39 0.97
N SER A 37 9.14 2.35 1.04
CA SER A 37 9.50 3.03 2.28
C SER A 37 8.30 3.71 2.94
N LEU A 38 7.37 4.28 2.16
CA LEU A 38 6.15 4.90 2.68
C LEU A 38 5.21 3.86 3.31
N ASN A 39 4.96 2.75 2.62
CA ASN A 39 4.16 1.66 3.16
C ASN A 39 4.81 1.08 4.42
N ASP A 40 6.11 0.89 4.41
CA ASP A 40 6.85 0.27 5.51
C ASP A 40 6.96 1.21 6.71
N ALA A 41 7.12 2.52 6.51
CA ALA A 41 7.05 3.53 7.57
C ALA A 41 5.67 3.54 8.25
N ALA A 42 4.59 3.50 7.47
CA ALA A 42 3.23 3.42 8.02
C ALA A 42 3.02 2.13 8.84
N ASN A 43 3.57 0.99 8.38
CA ASN A 43 3.51 -0.27 9.10
C ASN A 43 4.39 -0.26 10.37
N LEU A 44 5.59 0.33 10.32
CA LEU A 44 6.49 0.51 11.47
C LEU A 44 5.79 1.31 12.57
N ALA A 45 5.12 2.41 12.22
CA ALA A 45 4.40 3.25 13.17
C ALA A 45 3.34 2.44 13.95
N VAL A 46 2.56 1.59 13.28
CA VAL A 46 1.34 0.99 13.86
C VAL A 46 1.47 -0.49 14.24
N ARG A 47 2.61 -1.15 13.97
CA ARG A 47 2.79 -2.59 14.23
C ARG A 47 4.04 -2.87 15.06
N ARG A 48 3.82 -3.39 16.27
CA ARG A 48 4.86 -3.78 17.25
C ARG A 48 5.99 -4.68 16.70
N ALA A 49 5.69 -5.63 15.81
CA ALA A 49 6.65 -6.66 15.37
C ALA A 49 7.11 -6.50 13.90
N PHE A 50 6.89 -5.33 13.29
CA PHE A 50 7.28 -5.12 11.89
C PHE A 50 8.77 -4.81 11.77
N ARG A 51 9.53 -5.69 11.11
CA ARG A 51 11.01 -5.55 10.97
C ARG A 51 11.51 -5.42 9.53
N ARG A 52 10.62 -5.13 8.56
CA ARG A 52 11.06 -4.85 7.18
C ARG A 52 11.62 -3.43 7.08
N HIS A 53 12.53 -3.23 6.12
CA HIS A 53 13.17 -1.96 5.79
C HIS A 53 13.96 -1.32 6.96
N LEU A 54 15.19 -1.80 7.21
CA LEU A 54 16.08 -1.26 8.26
C LEU A 54 16.61 0.15 7.93
N GLY A 55 16.45 0.62 6.69
CA GLY A 55 16.99 1.91 6.24
C GLY A 55 16.18 3.15 6.64
N ILE A 56 14.91 3.00 7.04
CA ILE A 56 14.05 4.13 7.42
C ILE A 56 14.53 4.68 8.77
N THR A 57 14.88 5.95 8.85
CA THR A 57 15.32 6.60 10.10
C THR A 57 14.30 7.59 10.64
N SER A 58 13.48 8.18 9.78
CA SER A 58 12.37 9.04 10.22
C SER A 58 11.21 9.04 9.25
N PHE A 59 10.04 9.39 9.78
CA PHE A 59 8.81 9.55 9.03
C PHE A 59 7.99 10.68 9.63
N SER A 60 7.37 11.49 8.80
CA SER A 60 6.34 12.42 9.23
C SER A 60 5.21 12.55 8.23
N CYS A 61 4.00 12.73 8.73
CA CYS A 61 2.83 13.02 7.93
C CYS A 61 1.96 14.09 8.57
N GLU A 62 1.37 14.90 7.69
CA GLU A 62 0.32 15.83 8.04
C GLU A 62 -1.01 15.19 7.61
N ILE A 63 -1.99 15.23 8.51
CA ILE A 63 -3.28 14.56 8.35
C ILE A 63 -4.37 15.60 8.54
N GLN A 64 -5.11 15.89 7.47
CA GLN A 64 -6.37 16.62 7.55
C GLN A 64 -7.53 15.63 7.50
N CYS A 65 -8.32 15.53 8.57
CA CYS A 65 -9.47 14.63 8.63
C CYS A 65 -10.63 15.27 9.39
N GLY A 66 -11.64 15.75 8.66
CA GLY A 66 -12.73 16.50 9.26
C GLY A 66 -12.22 17.78 9.94
N PRO A 67 -12.54 18.03 11.22
CA PRO A 67 -12.03 19.19 11.94
C PRO A 67 -10.57 19.05 12.37
N GLN A 68 -10.00 17.83 12.31
CA GLN A 68 -8.67 17.57 12.84
C GLN A 68 -7.59 17.89 11.82
N HIS A 69 -6.55 18.58 12.28
CA HIS A 69 -5.34 18.89 11.52
C HIS A 69 -4.13 18.44 12.33
N LEU A 70 -3.60 17.25 12.06
CA LEU A 70 -2.61 16.60 12.90
C LEU A 70 -1.25 16.53 12.19
N ASN A 71 -0.17 16.63 12.96
CA ASN A 71 1.15 16.21 12.52
C ASN A 71 1.57 14.99 13.36
N TYR A 72 1.88 13.88 12.70
CA TYR A 72 2.49 12.71 13.33
C TYR A 72 3.91 12.53 12.79
N SER A 73 4.84 12.23 13.67
CA SER A 73 6.22 11.93 13.29
C SER A 73 6.85 10.90 14.22
N PHE A 74 7.77 10.09 13.67
CA PHE A 74 8.70 9.29 14.46
C PHE A 74 10.13 9.42 13.92
N GLU A 75 11.09 9.20 14.82
CA GLU A 75 12.49 8.96 14.49
C GLU A 75 12.96 7.68 15.19
N ARG A 76 13.92 6.99 14.56
CA ARG A 76 14.55 5.81 15.16
C ARG A 76 16.01 5.72 14.74
N ALA A 77 16.79 5.13 15.62
CA ALA A 77 18.20 4.85 15.38
C ALA A 77 18.52 3.42 15.83
N SER A 78 19.39 2.74 15.09
CA SER A 78 19.93 1.46 15.51
C SER A 78 21.23 1.67 16.27
N ARG A 79 21.40 0.93 17.36
CA ARG A 79 22.66 0.80 18.08
C ARG A 79 22.95 -0.66 18.40
N ASN A 80 24.22 -0.98 18.63
CA ASN A 80 24.58 -2.30 19.13
C ASN A 80 24.07 -2.44 20.58
N ALA A 81 23.47 -3.58 20.89
CA ALA A 81 23.07 -3.94 22.25
C ALA A 81 24.30 -3.93 23.16
N SER A 82 24.17 -3.37 24.36
CA SER A 82 25.18 -3.60 25.39
C SER A 82 25.06 -5.02 25.95
N VAL A 83 26.13 -5.55 26.52
CA VAL A 83 26.14 -6.90 27.15
C VAL A 83 25.13 -7.00 28.31
N GLU A 84 24.78 -5.87 28.92
CA GLU A 84 23.80 -5.78 30.01
C GLU A 84 22.34 -5.82 29.52
N GLU A 85 22.07 -5.36 28.30
CA GLU A 85 20.71 -5.28 27.74
C GLU A 85 20.21 -6.62 27.18
N ASP A 86 21.11 -7.45 26.65
CA ASP A 86 20.79 -8.81 26.22
C ASP A 86 21.99 -9.75 26.43
N PRO A 87 22.05 -10.44 27.59
CA PRO A 87 23.10 -11.40 27.93
C PRO A 87 23.18 -12.61 26.99
N SER A 88 22.15 -12.83 26.15
CA SER A 88 22.06 -13.92 25.19
C SER A 88 22.45 -13.51 23.77
N SER A 89 22.56 -12.20 23.49
CA SER A 89 22.95 -11.71 22.17
C SER A 89 24.46 -11.66 22.03
N GLN A 90 25.00 -12.46 21.11
CA GLN A 90 26.30 -12.17 20.50
C GLN A 90 26.14 -10.98 19.54
N GLY A 91 25.90 -9.77 20.07
CA GLY A 91 25.81 -8.53 19.28
C GLY A 91 24.45 -8.29 18.61
N GLY A 92 23.37 -8.21 19.38
CA GLY A 92 22.04 -7.82 18.87
C GLY A 92 21.97 -6.34 18.47
N VAL A 93 21.08 -5.99 17.53
CA VAL A 93 20.76 -4.59 17.20
C VAL A 93 19.54 -4.13 17.99
N VAL A 94 19.71 -3.07 18.75
CA VAL A 94 18.67 -2.39 19.51
C VAL A 94 18.21 -1.15 18.75
N TRP A 95 16.91 -0.85 18.82
CA TRP A 95 16.32 0.30 18.15
C TRP A 95 15.83 1.31 19.18
N ASP A 96 16.41 2.51 19.15
CA ASP A 96 15.87 3.67 19.84
C ASP A 96 14.68 4.21 19.04
N TRP A 97 13.69 4.77 19.73
CA TRP A 97 12.45 5.24 19.12
C TRP A 97 11.95 6.50 19.82
N THR A 98 11.73 7.54 19.02
CA THR A 98 11.00 8.73 19.44
C THR A 98 9.79 8.90 18.53
N GLU A 99 8.65 9.30 19.09
CA GLU A 99 7.50 9.73 18.28
C GLU A 99 6.78 10.88 18.94
N ARG A 100 6.03 11.63 18.14
CA ARG A 100 5.25 12.77 18.58
C ARG A 100 4.03 12.94 17.71
N CYS A 101 2.95 13.40 18.31
CA CYS A 101 1.82 13.95 17.57
C CYS A 101 1.33 15.25 18.19
N THR A 102 1.03 16.21 17.31
CA THR A 102 0.54 17.56 17.67
C THR A 102 -0.68 17.91 16.83
N ASP A 103 -1.62 18.63 17.43
CA ASP A 103 -2.66 19.33 16.69
C ASP A 103 -2.08 20.63 16.11
N LEU A 104 -2.13 20.79 14.78
CA LEU A 104 -1.63 21.96 14.07
C LEU A 104 -2.59 23.16 14.21
N SER A 105 -3.83 22.94 14.63
CA SER A 105 -4.79 24.00 14.97
C SER A 105 -4.43 24.65 16.32
N ALA A 106 -3.76 23.91 17.21
CA ALA A 106 -3.26 24.36 18.50
C ALA A 106 -1.83 23.83 18.74
N PRO A 107 -0.80 24.37 18.05
CA PRO A 107 0.55 23.77 17.98
C PRO A 107 1.29 23.58 19.30
N GLN A 108 0.84 24.24 20.37
CA GLN A 108 1.40 24.10 21.72
C GLN A 108 0.93 22.80 22.41
N ASP A 109 -0.12 22.17 21.91
CA ASP A 109 -0.72 20.97 22.49
C ASP A 109 -0.13 19.71 21.86
N VAL A 110 0.84 19.14 22.56
CA VAL A 110 1.34 17.79 22.26
C VAL A 110 0.33 16.78 22.76
N LEU A 111 -0.33 16.10 21.83
CA LEU A 111 -1.35 15.09 22.13
C LEU A 111 -0.71 13.87 22.79
N TRP A 112 0.42 13.42 22.24
CA TRP A 112 1.31 12.46 22.88
C TRP A 112 2.74 12.56 22.35
N ARG A 113 3.66 11.99 23.14
CA ARG A 113 5.04 11.73 22.73
C ARG A 113 5.50 10.38 23.25
N VAL A 114 6.50 9.80 22.61
CA VAL A 114 7.26 8.68 23.13
C VAL A 114 8.73 9.06 23.09
N ASP A 115 9.40 8.84 24.20
CA ASP A 115 10.83 9.01 24.35
C ASP A 115 11.40 7.67 24.84
N ASN A 116 11.97 6.89 23.91
CA ASN A 116 12.71 5.64 24.18
C ASN A 116 12.06 4.70 25.20
N GLY A 117 10.89 4.17 24.85
CA GLY A 117 10.19 3.18 25.69
C GLY A 117 9.26 3.79 26.74
N VAL A 118 9.10 5.11 26.79
CA VAL A 118 8.11 5.78 27.66
C VAL A 118 7.22 6.68 26.83
N ALA A 119 5.92 6.41 26.82
CA ALA A 119 4.92 7.30 26.21
C ALA A 119 4.33 8.25 27.25
N THR A 120 4.23 9.53 26.93
CA THR A 120 3.48 10.52 27.70
C THR A 120 2.18 10.88 26.97
N VAL A 121 1.03 10.64 27.58
CA VAL A 121 -0.31 10.94 27.04
C VAL A 121 -1.15 11.59 28.13
N GLY A 122 -1.61 12.83 27.93
CA GLY A 122 -2.44 13.53 28.92
C GLY A 122 -1.81 13.61 30.33
N GLY A 123 -0.48 13.68 30.41
CA GLY A 123 0.27 13.67 31.68
C GLY A 123 0.48 12.29 32.33
N GLN A 124 -0.04 11.21 31.73
CA GLN A 124 0.22 9.83 32.16
C GLN A 124 1.40 9.23 31.43
N GLU A 125 2.20 8.42 32.14
CA GLU A 125 3.32 7.67 31.55
C GLU A 125 2.93 6.21 31.31
N ILE A 126 3.27 5.70 30.13
CA ILE A 126 3.03 4.31 29.73
C ILE A 126 4.39 3.71 29.34
N LYS A 127 4.78 2.62 30.00
CA LYS A 127 5.97 1.87 29.62
C LYS A 127 5.71 1.07 28.34
N LEU A 128 6.60 1.23 27.38
CA LEU A 128 6.60 0.53 26.10
C LEU A 128 7.87 -0.32 25.98
N GLU A 129 7.83 -1.31 25.09
CA GLU A 129 9.03 -2.01 24.69
C GLU A 129 9.96 -1.09 23.90
N GLN A 130 11.26 -1.37 24.00
CA GLN A 130 12.25 -0.62 23.24
C GLN A 130 12.01 -0.77 21.72
N GLY A 131 12.11 0.33 20.99
CA GLY A 131 11.91 0.37 19.54
C GLY A 131 10.44 0.37 19.11
N VAL A 132 9.49 0.49 20.04
CA VAL A 132 8.04 0.43 19.75
C VAL A 132 7.38 1.77 20.07
N GLY A 133 6.66 2.33 19.09
CA GLY A 133 5.81 3.51 19.26
C GLY A 133 4.45 3.20 19.89
N LEU A 134 3.76 4.23 20.39
CA LEU A 134 2.48 4.10 21.07
C LEU A 134 1.38 3.59 20.13
N LEU A 135 1.42 3.98 18.85
CA LEU A 135 0.46 3.52 17.84
C LEU A 135 0.50 1.99 17.62
N GLY A 136 1.65 1.36 17.91
CA GLY A 136 1.87 -0.08 17.80
C GLY A 136 1.32 -0.91 18.96
N VAL A 137 0.88 -0.26 20.04
CA VAL A 137 0.46 -0.90 21.29
C VAL A 137 -1.05 -0.72 21.49
N ALA A 138 -1.68 -1.68 22.17
CA ALA A 138 -3.01 -1.50 22.73
C ALA A 138 -2.81 -1.10 24.21
N PRO A 139 -3.04 0.17 24.59
CA PRO A 139 -2.91 0.60 25.97
C PRO A 139 -3.84 -0.21 26.89
N ALA A 140 -3.47 -0.33 28.16
CA ALA A 140 -4.37 -0.91 29.16
C ALA A 140 -5.68 -0.11 29.21
N ALA A 141 -6.81 -0.77 29.50
CA ALA A 141 -8.12 -0.14 29.52
C ALA A 141 -8.26 1.04 30.51
N SER A 142 -7.37 1.13 31.51
CA SER A 142 -7.29 2.21 32.48
C SER A 142 -6.63 3.50 31.97
N VAL A 143 -5.97 3.44 30.81
CA VAL A 143 -5.28 4.59 30.20
C VAL A 143 -6.22 5.28 29.22
N HIS A 144 -6.49 6.56 29.44
CA HIS A 144 -7.26 7.35 28.49
C HIS A 144 -6.36 7.79 27.34
N VAL A 145 -6.68 7.37 26.12
CA VAL A 145 -5.99 7.81 24.89
C VAL A 145 -6.83 8.81 24.10
N PRO A 146 -6.20 9.85 23.52
CA PRO A 146 -6.89 10.84 22.72
C PRO A 146 -7.51 10.21 21.47
N THR A 147 -8.62 10.77 20.99
CA THR A 147 -9.32 10.25 19.80
C THR A 147 -8.43 10.35 18.55
N GLU A 148 -7.59 11.37 18.51
CA GLU A 148 -6.59 11.66 17.49
C GLU A 148 -5.62 10.48 17.30
N LEU A 149 -5.25 9.79 18.39
CA LEU A 149 -4.42 8.59 18.31
C LEU A 149 -5.09 7.50 17.48
N LEU A 150 -6.39 7.28 17.68
CA LEU A 150 -7.17 6.31 16.91
C LEU A 150 -7.26 6.72 15.44
N ILE A 151 -7.42 8.01 15.16
CA ILE A 151 -7.45 8.54 13.78
C ILE A 151 -6.11 8.26 13.07
N VAL A 152 -4.98 8.63 13.69
CA VAL A 152 -3.66 8.40 13.09
C VAL A 152 -3.39 6.91 12.90
N ARG A 153 -3.69 6.09 13.92
CA ARG A 153 -3.54 4.63 13.85
C ARG A 153 -4.37 4.04 12.72
N GLU A 154 -5.60 4.51 12.55
CA GLU A 154 -6.51 4.02 11.52
C GLU A 154 -6.03 4.40 10.12
N ILE A 155 -5.57 5.64 9.92
CA ILE A 155 -5.08 6.10 8.63
C ILE A 155 -3.81 5.35 8.23
N LEU A 156 -2.81 5.28 9.12
CA LEU A 156 -1.53 4.60 8.85
C LEU A 156 -1.69 3.08 8.78
N GLY A 157 -2.51 2.48 9.63
CA GLY A 157 -2.84 1.04 9.60
C GLY A 157 -3.62 0.61 8.36
N ARG A 158 -4.22 1.57 7.65
CA ARG A 158 -4.97 1.37 6.41
C ARG A 158 -4.26 1.93 5.18
N VAL A 159 -2.94 2.10 5.21
CA VAL A 159 -2.16 2.22 3.97
C VAL A 159 -2.16 0.86 3.28
N ARG A 160 -2.45 0.82 1.98
CA ARG A 160 -2.42 -0.40 1.17
C ARG A 160 -1.59 -0.16 -0.07
N ARG A 161 -0.64 -1.06 -0.33
CA ARG A 161 0.22 -1.02 -1.50
C ARG A 161 -0.08 -2.20 -2.42
N VAL A 162 -0.27 -1.91 -3.70
CA VAL A 162 -0.23 -2.87 -4.81
C VAL A 162 1.13 -2.68 -5.48
N SER A 163 2.04 -3.63 -5.26
CA SER A 163 3.40 -3.58 -5.81
C SER A 163 3.39 -3.67 -7.35
N ALA A 164 4.47 -3.23 -7.99
CA ALA A 164 4.64 -3.36 -9.43
C ALA A 164 4.64 -4.84 -9.89
N GLY A 165 4.51 -5.06 -11.19
CA GLY A 165 4.62 -6.38 -11.80
C GLY A 165 3.37 -7.25 -11.66
N VAL A 166 3.45 -8.41 -12.30
CA VAL A 166 2.37 -9.41 -12.36
C VAL A 166 2.23 -10.12 -11.00
N PRO A 167 0.99 -10.45 -10.56
CA PRO A 167 0.77 -11.22 -9.33
C PRO A 167 1.41 -12.62 -9.31
N ARG A 168 1.45 -13.27 -10.47
CA ARG A 168 2.09 -14.58 -10.69
C ARG A 168 3.61 -14.42 -10.71
N ARG A 169 4.30 -15.27 -9.95
CA ARG A 169 5.76 -15.47 -9.93
C ARG A 169 6.18 -16.78 -10.59
N SER A 170 5.33 -17.81 -10.56
CA SER A 170 5.57 -19.07 -11.25
C SER A 170 5.55 -18.88 -12.77
N GLU A 171 6.46 -19.54 -13.48
CA GLU A 171 6.45 -19.61 -14.95
C GLU A 171 5.27 -20.42 -15.48
N SER A 172 4.79 -21.38 -14.69
CA SER A 172 3.69 -22.27 -15.06
C SER A 172 2.36 -21.77 -14.50
N ARG A 173 1.29 -21.97 -15.29
CA ARG A 173 -0.09 -21.78 -14.83
C ARG A 173 -0.57 -23.01 -14.06
N THR A 174 -0.98 -22.78 -12.81
CA THR A 174 -1.50 -23.83 -11.94
C THR A 174 -2.91 -23.50 -11.51
N GLU A 175 -3.73 -24.55 -11.38
CA GLU A 175 -5.05 -24.41 -10.79
C GLU A 175 -4.91 -24.05 -9.31
N LEU A 176 -5.63 -23.02 -8.91
CA LEU A 176 -5.68 -22.56 -7.54
C LEU A 176 -6.87 -23.18 -6.81
N PHE A 177 -6.55 -23.78 -5.66
CA PHE A 177 -7.51 -24.29 -4.68
C PHE A 177 -7.21 -23.64 -3.33
N LEU A 178 -8.25 -23.31 -2.58
CA LEU A 178 -8.13 -22.82 -1.21
C LEU A 178 -8.81 -23.80 -0.27
N MET A 179 -8.28 -23.98 0.93
CA MET A 179 -8.85 -24.83 1.97
C MET A 179 -9.32 -23.96 3.14
N ARG A 180 -10.42 -24.34 3.78
CA ARG A 180 -10.89 -23.66 4.99
C ARG A 180 -10.07 -24.09 6.21
N GLU A 181 -9.65 -23.11 7.01
CA GLU A 181 -8.92 -23.36 8.25
C GLU A 181 -9.85 -24.09 9.25
N PRO A 182 -9.37 -25.17 9.93
CA PRO A 182 -10.24 -26.04 10.73
C PRO A 182 -10.95 -25.34 11.90
N ASN A 183 -10.28 -24.36 12.51
CA ASN A 183 -10.68 -23.66 13.73
C ASN A 183 -11.20 -22.23 13.45
N ASN A 184 -11.11 -21.76 12.20
CA ASN A 184 -11.48 -20.43 11.77
C ASN A 184 -12.20 -20.53 10.43
N ARG A 185 -13.53 -20.59 10.51
CA ARG A 185 -14.39 -20.73 9.32
C ARG A 185 -14.26 -19.57 8.34
N ASN A 186 -13.78 -18.40 8.77
CA ASN A 186 -13.65 -17.23 7.91
C ASN A 186 -12.29 -17.16 7.19
N LEU A 187 -11.40 -18.11 7.45
CA LEU A 187 -10.05 -18.11 6.93
C LEU A 187 -9.89 -19.20 5.86
N TRP A 188 -9.71 -18.75 4.62
CA TRP A 188 -9.24 -19.58 3.52
C TRP A 188 -7.72 -19.50 3.42
N PHE A 189 -7.06 -20.61 3.13
CA PHE A 189 -5.60 -20.67 2.96
C PHE A 189 -5.23 -21.66 1.84
N PRO A 190 -4.11 -21.46 1.13
CA PRO A 190 -3.66 -22.42 0.12
C PRO A 190 -3.28 -23.77 0.76
N PRO A 191 -3.47 -24.90 0.06
CA PRO A 191 -3.15 -26.23 0.58
C PRO A 191 -1.68 -26.42 0.98
N HIS A 192 -0.77 -25.65 0.36
CA HIS A 192 0.64 -25.59 0.74
C HIS A 192 0.95 -24.26 1.42
N ALA A 193 1.74 -24.29 2.49
CA ALA A 193 2.22 -23.10 3.17
C ALA A 193 3.12 -22.30 2.21
N HIS A 194 2.55 -21.27 1.59
CA HIS A 194 3.20 -20.33 0.67
C HIS A 194 3.57 -20.94 -0.69
N GLY A 195 2.60 -21.00 -1.61
CA GLY A 195 2.91 -21.13 -3.03
C GLY A 195 3.70 -19.91 -3.54
N PRO A 196 4.38 -20.01 -4.71
CA PRO A 196 5.12 -18.88 -5.29
C PRO A 196 4.22 -17.68 -5.60
N ASP A 197 2.91 -17.90 -5.78
CA ASP A 197 1.94 -16.93 -6.28
C ASP A 197 1.07 -16.31 -5.17
N TYR A 198 1.66 -15.96 -4.02
CA TYR A 198 0.95 -15.43 -2.85
C TYR A 198 0.01 -14.25 -3.15
N ARG A 199 0.29 -13.44 -4.17
CA ARG A 199 -0.58 -12.32 -4.59
C ARG A 199 -1.86 -12.82 -5.25
N VAL A 200 -1.76 -13.85 -6.10
CA VAL A 200 -2.92 -14.50 -6.72
C VAL A 200 -3.78 -15.17 -5.63
N GLU A 201 -3.12 -15.90 -4.72
CA GLU A 201 -3.78 -16.54 -3.58
C GLU A 201 -4.49 -15.52 -2.68
N PHE A 202 -3.84 -14.37 -2.41
CA PHE A 202 -4.42 -13.29 -1.60
C PHE A 202 -5.72 -12.76 -2.22
N VAL A 203 -5.72 -12.48 -3.52
CA VAL A 203 -6.91 -11.99 -4.24
C VAL A 203 -8.02 -13.03 -4.23
N ALA A 204 -7.72 -14.29 -4.55
CA ALA A 204 -8.72 -15.36 -4.55
C ALA A 204 -9.33 -15.58 -3.16
N ARG A 205 -8.51 -15.54 -2.10
CA ARG A 205 -8.96 -15.60 -0.72
C ARG A 205 -9.89 -14.46 -0.38
N SER A 206 -9.53 -13.23 -0.73
CA SER A 206 -10.39 -12.06 -0.50
C SER A 206 -11.76 -12.22 -1.17
N ILE A 207 -11.78 -12.67 -2.43
CA ILE A 207 -13.02 -12.89 -3.18
C ILE A 207 -13.89 -13.96 -2.52
N LEU A 208 -13.33 -15.11 -2.12
CA LEU A 208 -14.08 -16.16 -1.43
C LEU A 208 -14.61 -15.69 -0.07
N THR A 209 -13.79 -14.99 0.70
CA THR A 209 -14.22 -14.43 1.99
C THR A 209 -15.39 -13.46 1.79
N TRP A 210 -15.35 -12.57 0.80
CA TRP A 210 -16.47 -11.67 0.51
C TRP A 210 -17.70 -12.42 0.04
N PHE A 211 -17.55 -13.41 -0.84
CA PHE A 211 -18.67 -14.23 -1.30
C PHE A 211 -19.46 -14.86 -0.15
N GLU A 212 -18.78 -15.30 0.91
CA GLU A 212 -19.41 -15.95 2.07
C GLU A 212 -19.86 -14.98 3.16
N SER A 213 -19.13 -13.89 3.39
CA SER A 213 -19.31 -13.04 4.59
C SER A 213 -19.57 -11.56 4.31
N ASP A 214 -19.40 -11.09 3.07
CA ASP A 214 -19.58 -9.70 2.67
C ASP A 214 -20.09 -9.61 1.22
N ARG A 215 -21.36 -9.99 1.06
CA ARG A 215 -21.96 -10.19 -0.26
C ARG A 215 -22.01 -8.91 -1.09
N GLU A 216 -22.27 -7.78 -0.45
CA GLU A 216 -22.27 -6.46 -1.08
C GLU A 216 -20.92 -6.16 -1.75
N ARG A 217 -19.81 -6.39 -1.03
CA ARG A 217 -18.47 -6.19 -1.61
C ARG A 217 -18.16 -7.17 -2.73
N PHE A 218 -18.58 -8.43 -2.58
CA PHE A 218 -18.42 -9.41 -3.66
C PHE A 218 -19.15 -8.96 -4.93
N ASP A 219 -20.40 -8.50 -4.79
CA ASP A 219 -21.22 -8.05 -5.91
C ASP A 219 -20.66 -6.76 -6.54
N GLU A 220 -20.13 -5.82 -5.74
CA GLU A 220 -19.40 -4.64 -6.22
C GLU A 220 -18.15 -5.05 -7.04
N TYR A 221 -17.33 -5.95 -6.51
CA TYR A 221 -16.14 -6.48 -7.18
C TYR A 221 -16.46 -7.15 -8.52
N ASP A 222 -17.47 -8.03 -8.53
CA ASP A 222 -17.91 -8.71 -9.74
C ASP A 222 -18.48 -7.72 -10.76
N ALA A 223 -19.26 -6.72 -10.32
CA ALA A 223 -19.79 -5.67 -11.18
C ALA A 223 -18.67 -4.85 -11.85
N LEU A 224 -17.62 -4.48 -11.12
CA LEU A 224 -16.45 -3.80 -11.69
C LEU A 224 -15.75 -4.66 -12.74
N GLY A 225 -15.48 -5.93 -12.43
CA GLY A 225 -14.82 -6.82 -13.37
C GLY A 225 -15.61 -7.03 -14.66
N ARG A 226 -16.94 -7.15 -14.57
CA ARG A 226 -17.83 -7.20 -15.74
C ARG A 226 -17.80 -5.89 -16.54
N ARG A 227 -17.83 -4.74 -15.86
CA ARG A 227 -17.79 -3.40 -16.50
C ARG A 227 -16.49 -3.16 -17.25
N LEU A 228 -15.37 -3.61 -16.68
CA LEU A 228 -14.05 -3.57 -17.32
C LEU A 228 -13.90 -4.60 -18.45
N GLY A 229 -14.76 -5.62 -18.49
CA GLY A 229 -14.68 -6.72 -19.45
C GLY A 229 -13.64 -7.78 -19.09
N LEU A 230 -13.27 -7.89 -17.81
CA LEU A 230 -12.35 -8.90 -17.31
C LEU A 230 -12.98 -10.30 -17.30
N TRP A 231 -14.29 -10.37 -17.08
CA TRP A 231 -15.06 -11.60 -17.06
C TRP A 231 -16.53 -11.36 -17.35
N LYS A 232 -17.23 -12.38 -17.87
CA LYS A 232 -18.70 -12.39 -17.95
C LYS A 232 -19.30 -12.99 -16.68
N LYS A 233 -18.63 -13.98 -16.11
CA LYS A 233 -19.05 -14.69 -14.90
C LYS A 233 -17.87 -14.98 -13.99
N LEU A 234 -17.88 -14.39 -12.79
CA LEU A 234 -17.07 -14.80 -11.65
C LEU A 234 -17.87 -15.82 -10.81
N GLN A 235 -17.33 -17.02 -10.63
CA GLN A 235 -18.01 -18.11 -9.95
C GLN A 235 -17.15 -18.71 -8.83
N PRO A 236 -17.39 -18.29 -7.59
CA PRO A 236 -16.91 -18.99 -6.40
C PRO A 236 -17.71 -20.28 -6.18
N THR A 237 -17.03 -21.36 -5.80
CA THR A 237 -17.62 -22.66 -5.47
C THR A 237 -16.97 -23.19 -4.20
N VAL A 238 -17.78 -23.68 -3.26
CA VAL A 238 -17.29 -24.32 -2.03
C VAL A 238 -17.71 -25.78 -2.03
N LEU A 239 -16.72 -26.68 -1.98
CA LEU A 239 -16.91 -28.11 -1.91
C LEU A 239 -16.72 -28.57 -0.45
N PRO A 240 -17.79 -28.98 0.25
CA PRO A 240 -17.67 -29.37 1.65
C PRO A 240 -16.99 -30.74 1.79
N LYS A 241 -16.13 -30.88 2.81
CA LYS A 241 -15.41 -32.15 3.13
C LYS A 241 -14.77 -32.81 1.90
N ALA A 242 -14.10 -32.03 1.08
CA ALA A 242 -13.38 -32.48 -0.10
C ALA A 242 -11.87 -32.58 0.16
N VAL A 243 -11.16 -33.31 -0.71
CA VAL A 243 -9.70 -33.33 -0.75
C VAL A 243 -9.28 -32.47 -1.93
N ALA A 244 -8.41 -31.48 -1.70
CA ALA A 244 -7.92 -30.63 -2.77
C ALA A 244 -7.09 -31.49 -3.75
N PRO A 245 -7.29 -31.38 -5.08
CA PRO A 245 -6.57 -32.21 -6.06
C PRO A 245 -5.05 -32.14 -5.96
N SER A 246 -4.52 -30.99 -5.51
CA SER A 246 -3.10 -30.75 -5.30
C SER A 246 -2.52 -31.44 -4.06
N THR A 247 -3.35 -31.95 -3.15
CA THR A 247 -2.93 -32.61 -1.90
C THR A 247 -3.78 -33.85 -1.63
N PRO A 248 -3.59 -34.94 -2.40
CA PRO A 248 -4.45 -36.13 -2.32
C PRO A 248 -4.37 -36.85 -0.97
N ASP A 249 -3.27 -36.67 -0.23
CA ASP A 249 -3.06 -37.31 1.08
C ASP A 249 -3.51 -36.44 2.27
N ALA A 250 -4.03 -35.24 2.03
CA ALA A 250 -4.48 -34.34 3.09
C ALA A 250 -5.86 -34.75 3.63
N ALA A 251 -6.10 -34.47 4.92
CA ALA A 251 -7.42 -34.63 5.52
C ALA A 251 -8.48 -33.81 4.76
N ALA A 252 -9.67 -34.37 4.58
CA ALA A 252 -10.78 -33.70 3.92
C ALA A 252 -11.19 -32.41 4.65
N ARG A 253 -11.34 -31.32 3.91
CA ARG A 253 -11.76 -29.99 4.39
C ARG A 253 -12.69 -29.34 3.38
N ASP A 254 -13.27 -28.20 3.74
CA ASP A 254 -13.95 -27.40 2.72
C ASP A 254 -12.91 -26.86 1.73
N VAL A 255 -13.16 -27.06 0.43
CA VAL A 255 -12.30 -26.60 -0.66
C VAL A 255 -13.02 -25.50 -1.43
N GLY A 256 -12.41 -24.32 -1.48
CA GLY A 256 -12.84 -23.18 -2.26
C GLY A 256 -12.19 -23.18 -3.64
N ILE A 257 -13.01 -23.06 -4.67
CA ILE A 257 -12.61 -22.93 -6.07
C ILE A 257 -13.15 -21.61 -6.59
N LEU A 258 -12.29 -20.84 -7.24
CA LEU A 258 -12.69 -19.63 -7.93
C LEU A 258 -12.49 -19.82 -9.43
N SER A 259 -13.56 -19.63 -10.20
CA SER A 259 -13.52 -19.74 -11.65
C SER A 259 -14.04 -18.47 -12.32
N VAL A 260 -13.38 -18.06 -13.40
CA VAL A 260 -13.78 -16.96 -14.27
C VAL A 260 -14.07 -17.55 -15.65
N ASP A 261 -15.31 -17.42 -16.12
CA ASP A 261 -15.73 -17.94 -17.43
C ASP A 261 -15.33 -19.42 -17.65
N LYS A 262 -15.48 -20.24 -16.60
CA LYS A 262 -15.11 -21.67 -16.50
C LYS A 262 -13.61 -21.97 -16.44
N VAL A 263 -12.75 -20.96 -16.39
CA VAL A 263 -11.30 -21.11 -16.19
C VAL A 263 -10.97 -20.90 -14.71
N ASN A 264 -10.17 -21.78 -14.12
CA ASN A 264 -9.69 -21.60 -12.74
C ASN A 264 -8.93 -20.27 -12.61
N PHE A 265 -9.15 -19.53 -11.53
CA PHE A 265 -8.56 -18.20 -11.29
C PHE A 265 -7.02 -18.21 -11.38
N GLY A 266 -6.34 -19.25 -10.89
CA GLY A 266 -4.89 -19.40 -10.99
C GLY A 266 -4.35 -19.55 -12.42
N CYS A 267 -5.23 -19.90 -13.37
CA CYS A 267 -4.91 -20.10 -14.78
C CYS A 267 -5.21 -18.88 -15.67
N LEU A 268 -5.68 -17.77 -15.10
CA LEU A 268 -5.99 -16.56 -15.86
C LEU A 268 -4.74 -15.90 -16.45
N SER A 269 -4.97 -15.03 -17.44
CA SER A 269 -3.89 -14.23 -18.03
C SER A 269 -3.31 -13.27 -17.00
N ASP A 270 -2.02 -12.95 -17.15
CA ASP A 270 -1.30 -12.07 -16.23
C ASP A 270 -1.93 -10.67 -16.15
N GLY A 271 -2.38 -10.13 -17.28
CA GLY A 271 -3.13 -8.87 -17.32
C GLY A 271 -4.47 -8.93 -16.61
N THR A 272 -5.19 -10.06 -16.72
CA THR A 272 -6.45 -10.27 -15.98
C THR A 272 -6.18 -10.34 -14.47
N LEU A 273 -5.17 -11.10 -14.05
CA LEU A 273 -4.78 -11.22 -12.63
C LEU A 273 -4.33 -9.88 -12.06
N ARG A 274 -3.58 -9.10 -12.84
CA ARG A 274 -3.12 -7.77 -12.46
C ARG A 274 -4.29 -6.81 -12.24
N ALA A 275 -5.22 -6.74 -13.18
CA ALA A 275 -6.42 -5.92 -13.04
C ALA A 275 -7.28 -6.39 -11.85
N ALA A 276 -7.43 -7.71 -11.70
CA ALA A 276 -8.18 -8.32 -10.59
C ALA A 276 -7.61 -7.97 -9.21
N GLU A 277 -6.28 -7.90 -9.08
CA GLU A 277 -5.60 -7.47 -7.85
C GLU A 277 -5.85 -5.99 -7.54
N ILE A 278 -5.72 -5.11 -8.54
CA ILE A 278 -5.98 -3.68 -8.38
C ILE A 278 -7.45 -3.46 -7.96
N LEU A 279 -8.40 -4.11 -8.65
CA LEU A 279 -9.82 -4.07 -8.27
C LEU A 279 -10.06 -4.54 -6.83
N ALA A 280 -9.35 -5.58 -6.38
CA ALA A 280 -9.57 -6.14 -5.04
C ALA A 280 -9.15 -5.15 -3.95
N VAL A 281 -8.09 -4.38 -4.20
CA VAL A 281 -7.68 -3.30 -3.30
C VAL A 281 -8.61 -2.10 -3.41
N LEU A 282 -9.18 -1.83 -4.59
CA LEU A 282 -10.18 -0.78 -4.74
C LEU A 282 -11.45 -1.08 -3.92
N VAL A 283 -12.08 -2.24 -4.05
CA VAL A 283 -13.30 -2.54 -3.27
C VAL A 283 -13.03 -2.79 -1.78
N SER A 284 -11.76 -2.86 -1.37
CA SER A 284 -11.40 -3.07 0.03
C SER A 284 -11.82 -1.86 0.90
N PRO A 285 -12.50 -2.09 2.05
CA PRO A 285 -12.95 -1.02 2.94
C PRO A 285 -11.79 -0.44 3.75
N THR A 286 -10.64 -1.10 3.71
CA THR A 286 -9.40 -0.67 4.36
C THR A 286 -8.51 -0.03 3.30
N GLY A 287 -8.25 1.27 3.39
CA GLY A 287 -7.47 1.94 2.36
C GLY A 287 -7.65 3.45 2.32
N ARG A 288 -7.36 4.19 3.39
CA ARG A 288 -7.43 5.68 3.35
C ARG A 288 -6.40 6.26 2.39
N LEU A 289 -5.28 5.53 2.22
CA LEU A 289 -4.24 5.80 1.24
C LEU A 289 -3.92 4.52 0.47
N LEU A 290 -4.17 4.54 -0.84
CA LEU A 290 -3.81 3.47 -1.76
C LEU A 290 -2.56 3.85 -2.55
N LEU A 291 -1.57 2.97 -2.56
CA LEU A 291 -0.36 3.09 -3.36
C LEU A 291 -0.43 2.03 -4.47
N ILE A 292 -0.58 2.45 -5.72
CA ILE A 292 -0.69 1.56 -6.88
C ILE A 292 0.55 1.78 -7.74
N GLU A 293 1.42 0.78 -7.80
CA GLU A 293 2.61 0.88 -8.64
C GLU A 293 2.38 0.30 -10.01
N GLU A 294 2.81 0.98 -11.06
CA GLU A 294 2.81 0.51 -12.44
C GLU A 294 1.51 -0.24 -12.81
N PRO A 295 0.34 0.43 -12.74
CA PRO A 295 -0.92 -0.18 -13.14
C PRO A 295 -0.91 -0.66 -14.60
N GLU A 296 -0.04 -0.10 -15.44
CA GLU A 296 0.15 -0.48 -16.84
C GLU A 296 0.75 -1.88 -17.05
N THR A 297 1.46 -2.45 -16.07
CA THR A 297 2.25 -3.67 -16.30
C THR A 297 1.37 -4.84 -16.75
N SER A 298 1.66 -5.39 -17.94
CA SER A 298 0.94 -6.51 -18.55
C SER A 298 -0.56 -6.27 -18.82
N ILE A 299 -1.04 -5.02 -18.76
CA ILE A 299 -2.43 -4.65 -19.08
C ILE A 299 -2.50 -4.01 -20.46
N HIS A 300 -3.42 -4.48 -21.30
CA HIS A 300 -3.69 -3.87 -22.61
C HIS A 300 -4.15 -2.41 -22.47
N PRO A 301 -3.69 -1.45 -23.30
CA PRO A 301 -4.00 -0.02 -23.14
C PRO A 301 -5.49 0.30 -23.04
N GLY A 302 -6.33 -0.36 -23.83
CA GLY A 302 -7.79 -0.19 -23.79
C GLY A 302 -8.43 -0.62 -22.45
N LEU A 303 -7.87 -1.63 -21.78
CA LEU A 303 -8.30 -2.05 -20.44
C LEU A 303 -7.71 -1.12 -19.37
N LEU A 304 -6.44 -0.73 -19.51
CA LEU A 304 -5.77 0.21 -18.62
C LEU A 304 -6.55 1.52 -18.49
N ARG A 305 -7.03 2.09 -19.60
CA ARG A 305 -7.85 3.31 -19.57
C ARG A 305 -9.12 3.15 -18.74
N LYS A 306 -9.84 2.04 -18.92
CA LYS A 306 -11.05 1.78 -18.12
C LYS A 306 -10.70 1.58 -16.64
N LEU A 307 -9.61 0.87 -16.34
CA LEU A 307 -9.14 0.66 -14.98
C LEU A 307 -8.76 1.98 -14.30
N LEU A 308 -8.07 2.89 -14.98
CA LEU A 308 -7.70 4.19 -14.43
C LEU A 308 -8.92 5.09 -14.16
N ASN A 309 -9.99 4.97 -14.95
CA ASN A 309 -11.26 5.64 -14.67
C ASN A 309 -11.92 5.12 -13.38
N GLU A 310 -11.85 3.81 -13.12
CA GLU A 310 -12.31 3.25 -11.83
C GLU A 310 -11.44 3.77 -10.69
N VAL A 311 -10.11 3.77 -10.84
CA VAL A 311 -9.18 4.32 -9.85
C VAL A 311 -9.52 5.80 -9.55
N ASP A 312 -9.81 6.60 -10.56
CA ASP A 312 -10.22 8.00 -10.39
C ASP A 312 -11.54 8.12 -9.61
N SER A 313 -12.53 7.29 -9.94
CA SER A 313 -13.82 7.26 -9.23
C SER A 313 -13.66 6.94 -7.74
N TYR A 314 -12.79 5.99 -7.41
CA TYR A 314 -12.47 5.66 -6.02
C TYR A 314 -11.59 6.69 -5.32
N SER A 315 -10.85 7.53 -6.06
CA SER A 315 -10.04 8.61 -5.48
C SER A 315 -10.88 9.75 -4.88
N LEU A 316 -12.19 9.76 -5.14
CA LEU A 316 -13.13 10.72 -4.56
C LEU A 316 -13.34 10.52 -3.05
N GLN A 317 -13.12 9.30 -2.54
CA GLN A 317 -13.40 8.94 -1.14
C GLN A 317 -12.14 8.65 -0.32
N ARG A 318 -10.98 8.60 -0.97
CA ARG A 318 -9.70 8.25 -0.36
C ARG A 318 -8.54 8.71 -1.22
N GLN A 319 -7.38 8.87 -0.61
CA GLN A 319 -6.18 9.26 -1.31
C GLN A 319 -5.65 8.10 -2.16
N VAL A 320 -5.31 8.37 -3.42
CA VAL A 320 -4.60 7.43 -4.30
C VAL A 320 -3.27 8.02 -4.73
N VAL A 321 -2.21 7.22 -4.67
CA VAL A 321 -0.90 7.52 -5.25
C VAL A 321 -0.58 6.44 -6.27
N VAL A 322 -0.34 6.84 -7.51
CA VAL A 322 0.06 5.95 -8.60
C VAL A 322 1.53 6.19 -8.92
N SER A 323 2.35 5.16 -9.10
CA SER A 323 3.64 5.33 -9.79
C SER A 323 3.55 4.77 -11.20
N THR A 324 4.22 5.43 -12.15
CA THR A 324 4.17 5.00 -13.55
C THR A 324 5.41 5.38 -14.33
N HIS A 325 5.69 4.57 -15.34
CA HIS A 325 6.64 4.86 -16.43
C HIS A 325 5.94 4.97 -17.78
N SER A 326 4.61 4.89 -17.81
CA SER A 326 3.80 4.83 -19.02
C SER A 326 3.35 6.22 -19.45
N PRO A 327 3.66 6.63 -20.71
CA PRO A 327 3.05 7.80 -21.31
C PRO A 327 1.52 7.75 -21.28
N ASP A 328 0.91 6.58 -21.45
CA ASP A 328 -0.55 6.43 -21.47
C ASP A 328 -1.21 6.73 -20.12
N VAL A 329 -0.55 6.37 -19.01
CA VAL A 329 -1.04 6.69 -17.66
C VAL A 329 -0.89 8.18 -17.39
N VAL A 330 0.25 8.75 -17.79
CA VAL A 330 0.54 10.17 -17.66
C VAL A 330 -0.43 11.01 -18.48
N SER A 331 -0.75 10.62 -19.71
CA SER A 331 -1.73 11.28 -20.58
C SER A 331 -3.16 11.23 -20.05
N GLN A 332 -3.47 10.36 -19.09
CA GLN A 332 -4.76 10.27 -18.41
C GLN A 332 -4.76 10.99 -17.04
N SER A 333 -3.67 11.69 -16.73
CA SER A 333 -3.49 12.46 -15.52
C SER A 333 -3.63 13.95 -15.78
N LYS A 334 -3.90 14.71 -14.72
CA LYS A 334 -3.82 16.17 -14.80
C LYS A 334 -2.43 16.67 -14.41
N PRO A 335 -1.98 17.81 -14.94
CA PRO A 335 -0.66 18.34 -14.61
C PRO A 335 -0.40 18.58 -13.11
N ASP A 336 -1.43 19.02 -12.36
CA ASP A 336 -1.38 19.24 -10.92
C ASP A 336 -1.26 17.92 -10.14
N GLU A 337 -1.75 16.80 -10.67
CA GLU A 337 -1.60 15.47 -10.10
C GLU A 337 -0.17 14.93 -10.21
N LEU A 338 0.66 15.48 -11.11
CA LEU A 338 1.99 14.96 -11.36
C LEU A 338 2.99 15.33 -10.26
N ARG A 339 3.84 14.36 -9.90
CA ARG A 339 5.01 14.53 -9.05
C ARG A 339 6.22 13.91 -9.74
N LEU A 340 7.17 14.77 -10.09
CA LEU A 340 8.40 14.41 -10.74
C LEU A 340 9.36 13.80 -9.73
N VAL A 341 9.70 12.53 -9.94
CA VAL A 341 10.68 11.81 -9.14
C VAL A 341 12.00 11.82 -9.91
N ARG A 342 13.03 12.40 -9.29
CA ARG A 342 14.38 12.49 -9.84
C ARG A 342 15.36 11.86 -8.85
N ARG A 343 16.47 11.33 -9.36
CA ARG A 343 17.60 10.88 -8.54
C ARG A 343 18.87 11.54 -9.06
N VAL A 344 19.47 12.37 -8.22
CA VAL A 344 20.68 13.14 -8.53
C VAL A 344 21.68 12.90 -7.42
N ASN A 345 22.93 12.56 -7.77
CA ASN A 345 23.99 12.26 -6.80
C ASN A 345 23.57 11.25 -5.71
N ASN A 346 22.84 10.19 -6.13
CA ASN A 346 22.27 9.17 -5.24
C ASN A 346 21.21 9.66 -4.25
N ILE A 347 20.67 10.87 -4.42
CA ILE A 347 19.60 11.43 -3.61
C ILE A 347 18.33 11.46 -4.46
N THR A 348 17.28 10.78 -3.98
CA THR A 348 15.96 10.85 -4.57
C THR A 348 15.26 12.12 -4.11
N SER A 349 14.60 12.83 -5.03
CA SER A 349 13.76 13.99 -4.73
C SER A 349 12.44 13.89 -5.49
N ILE A 350 11.40 14.52 -4.92
CA ILE A 350 10.07 14.59 -5.52
C ILE A 350 9.67 16.07 -5.58
N ALA A 351 9.27 16.53 -6.76
CA ALA A 351 8.85 17.91 -6.99
C ALA A 351 7.59 17.99 -7.86
N THR A 352 6.88 19.10 -7.79
CA THR A 352 5.86 19.45 -8.79
C THR A 352 6.53 19.98 -10.06
N LEU A 353 5.75 20.14 -11.14
CA LEU A 353 6.22 20.88 -12.31
C LEU A 353 6.60 22.32 -11.90
N SER A 354 7.72 22.83 -12.41
CA SER A 354 8.08 24.24 -12.27
C SER A 354 7.14 25.13 -13.09
N PRO A 355 7.01 26.43 -12.79
CA PRO A 355 6.22 27.35 -13.61
C PRO A 355 6.64 27.37 -15.09
N GLU A 356 7.94 27.24 -15.37
CA GLU A 356 8.50 27.19 -16.72
C GLU A 356 8.15 25.88 -17.43
N GLN A 357 8.29 24.73 -16.74
CA GLN A 357 7.86 23.42 -17.27
C GLN A 357 6.36 23.40 -17.54
N PHE A 358 5.56 24.02 -16.67
CA PHE A 358 4.13 24.12 -16.84
C PHE A 358 3.73 25.01 -18.03
N THR A 359 4.48 26.08 -18.28
CA THR A 359 4.29 26.95 -19.45
C THR A 359 4.61 26.18 -20.74
N ARG A 360 5.79 25.52 -20.80
CA ARG A 360 6.16 24.65 -21.94
C ARG A 360 5.13 23.54 -22.19
N LEU A 361 4.61 22.94 -21.13
CA LEU A 361 3.57 21.93 -21.21
C LEU A 361 2.29 22.50 -21.83
N LYS A 362 1.85 23.69 -21.42
CA LYS A 362 0.66 24.31 -22.00
C LYS A 362 0.82 24.54 -23.50
N ASP A 363 1.95 25.08 -23.92
CA ASP A 363 2.24 25.31 -25.33
C ASP A 363 2.20 23.99 -26.12
N TYR A 364 2.83 22.94 -25.58
CA TYR A 364 2.86 21.61 -26.19
C TYR A 364 1.47 20.96 -26.32
N LEU A 365 0.61 21.12 -25.31
CA LEU A 365 -0.77 20.60 -25.34
C LEU A 365 -1.66 21.38 -26.32
N CYS A 366 -1.30 22.62 -26.69
CA CYS A 366 -2.02 23.38 -27.72
C CYS A 366 -1.70 22.90 -29.14
N ASP A 367 -0.52 22.32 -29.36
CA ASP A 367 -0.05 21.83 -30.66
C ASP A 367 -0.40 20.33 -30.89
N ASP A 368 -1.55 19.88 -30.37
CA ASP A 368 -2.06 18.49 -30.43
C ASP A 368 -1.22 17.42 -29.68
N GLY A 369 -0.24 17.82 -28.87
CA GLY A 369 0.56 16.91 -28.06
C GLY A 369 -0.17 16.38 -26.81
N THR A 370 0.31 15.26 -26.26
CA THR A 370 -0.20 14.70 -25.00
C THR A 370 0.74 14.95 -23.81
N LEU A 371 0.20 14.92 -22.59
CA LEU A 371 1.00 15.07 -21.36
C LEU A 371 2.06 13.97 -21.25
N GLY A 372 1.75 12.74 -21.67
CA GLY A 372 2.71 11.65 -21.75
C GLY A 372 3.85 11.97 -22.71
N GLU A 373 3.55 12.36 -23.95
CA GLU A 373 4.60 12.69 -24.93
C GLU A 373 5.51 13.81 -24.43
N PHE A 374 4.95 14.90 -23.92
CA PHE A 374 5.73 16.00 -23.33
C PHE A 374 6.72 15.52 -22.26
N MET A 375 6.23 14.68 -21.34
CA MET A 375 7.01 14.16 -20.23
C MET A 375 8.15 13.25 -20.68
N PHE A 376 7.95 12.47 -21.75
CA PHE A 376 8.91 11.48 -22.22
C PHE A 376 9.77 11.95 -23.42
N SER A 377 9.42 13.07 -24.08
CA SER A 377 10.20 13.69 -25.16
C SER A 377 11.25 14.69 -24.67
N GLY A 378 11.47 14.79 -23.35
CA GLY A 378 12.40 15.75 -22.75
C GLY A 378 11.79 17.13 -22.44
N GLY A 379 10.47 17.29 -22.50
CA GLY A 379 9.80 18.56 -22.18
C GLY A 379 10.01 19.04 -20.74
N ILE A 380 10.37 18.13 -19.83
CA ILE A 380 10.72 18.41 -18.44
C ILE A 380 12.21 18.55 -18.18
N ASP A 381 13.05 18.38 -19.20
CA ASP A 381 14.49 18.55 -19.04
C ASP A 381 14.79 20.04 -18.84
N ASP A 382 15.81 20.31 -18.01
CA ASP A 382 16.19 21.65 -17.59
C ASP A 382 16.88 22.43 -18.72
#